data_AF-A0A914MVK0-F1
#
_entry.id   AF-A0A914MVK0-F1
#
_cell.length_a   1.000
_cell.length_b   1.000
_cell.length_c   1.000
_cell.angle_alpha   90.00
_cell.angle_beta   90.00
_cell.angle_gamma   90.00
#
_symmetry.space_group_name_H-M   'P 1'
#
loop_
_entity.id
_entity.type
_entity.pdbx_description
1 polymer ?
#
loop_
_entity_poly.entity_id
_entity_poly.type
_entity_poly.pdbx_seq_one_letter_code
_entity_poly.pdbx_strand_id
1 'polypeptide(L)'
;MHNVEIDIALRQLLKHFRLPGEAQKIDHIIQTFAHIYVAYNPHLSSKNGTDSMYILAFAVIMLNTDLHTPSLKDSRRMKLDEFIKNLCRVEEGKNLDKFGFFF
;
A
#
# COMPACT_ATOMS: atom_id res chain seq x y z
N MET A 1 3.62 2.12 17.05
CA MET A 1 4.21 1.72 15.76
C MET A 1 5.65 2.20 15.68
N HIS A 2 6.53 1.77 16.60
CA HIS A 2 7.95 2.17 16.57
C HIS A 2 8.80 0.97 16.17
N ASN A 3 9.70 1.17 15.22
CA ASN A 3 10.59 0.15 14.68
C ASN A 3 9.86 -1.10 14.13
N VAL A 4 8.77 -0.86 13.40
CA VAL A 4 7.94 -1.93 12.81
C VAL A 4 7.96 -1.78 11.29
N GLU A 5 8.10 -2.89 10.56
CA GLU A 5 8.00 -2.88 9.09
C GLU A 5 6.58 -2.48 8.63
N ILE A 6 6.50 -1.83 7.47
CA ILE A 6 5.27 -1.19 7.00
C ILE A 6 4.12 -2.17 6.81
N ASP A 7 4.40 -3.40 6.35
CA ASP A 7 3.42 -4.46 6.15
C ASP A 7 2.83 -4.93 7.48
N ILE A 8 3.64 -5.02 8.54
CA ILE A 8 3.19 -5.37 9.90
C ILE A 8 2.33 -4.24 10.45
N ALA A 9 2.77 -2.99 10.29
CA ALA A 9 2.01 -1.81 10.72
C ALA A 9 0.65 -1.71 10.01
N LEU A 10 0.60 -1.97 8.70
CA LEU A 10 -0.65 -2.03 7.94
C LEU A 10 -1.56 -3.16 8.38
N ARG A 11 -1.02 -4.36 8.62
CA ARG A 11 -1.81 -5.48 9.17
C ARG A 11 -2.40 -5.14 10.54
N GLN A 12 -1.67 -4.42 11.39
CA GLN A 12 -2.18 -3.94 12.67
C GLN A 12 -3.33 -2.93 12.48
N LEU A 13 -3.19 -1.99 11.55
CA LEU A 13 -4.24 -1.02 11.20
C LEU A 13 -5.51 -1.74 10.73
N LEU A 14 -5.39 -2.64 9.76
CA LEU A 14 -6.51 -3.35 9.13
C LEU A 14 -7.16 -4.44 10.02
N LYS A 15 -6.47 -4.85 11.09
CA LYS A 15 -7.06 -5.73 12.13
C LYS A 15 -8.06 -4.99 13.01
N HIS A 16 -7.79 -3.72 13.31
CA HIS A 16 -8.64 -2.91 14.19
C HIS A 16 -9.68 -2.10 13.40
N PHE A 17 -9.45 -1.88 12.11
CA PHE A 17 -10.28 -1.03 11.28
C PHE A 17 -10.63 -1.71 9.95
N ARG A 18 -11.91 -1.67 9.58
CA ARG A 18 -12.35 -2.08 8.24
C ARG A 18 -12.34 -0.86 7.33
N LEU A 19 -11.66 -0.97 6.19
CA LEU A 19 -11.62 0.11 5.22
C LEU A 19 -13.05 0.42 4.72
N PRO A 20 -13.43 1.71 4.65
CA PRO A 20 -14.71 2.13 4.11
C PRO A 20 -14.78 1.84 2.60
N GLY A 21 -15.99 1.72 2.05
CA GLY A 21 -16.18 1.49 0.62
C GLY A 21 -15.94 2.73 -0.25
N GLU A 22 -15.89 3.93 0.33
CA GLU A 22 -15.67 5.16 -0.43
C GLU A 22 -14.18 5.43 -0.65
N ALA A 23 -13.77 5.51 -1.92
CA ALA A 23 -12.37 5.69 -2.33
C ALA A 23 -11.69 6.89 -1.65
N GLN A 24 -12.39 8.02 -1.51
CA GLN A 24 -11.86 9.23 -0.86
C GLN A 24 -11.51 9.01 0.62
N LYS A 25 -12.28 8.17 1.33
CA LYS A 25 -11.99 7.87 2.74
C LYS A 25 -10.82 6.91 2.88
N ILE A 26 -10.71 5.93 1.98
CA ILE A 26 -9.54 5.04 1.91
C ILE A 26 -8.28 5.87 1.69
N ASP A 27 -8.30 6.79 0.72
CA ASP A 27 -7.18 7.67 0.41
C ASP A 27 -6.74 8.47 1.65
N HIS A 28 -7.69 9.11 2.34
CA HIS A 28 -7.40 9.87 3.55
C HIS A 28 -6.76 9.02 4.67
N ILE A 29 -7.24 7.79 4.86
CA ILE A 29 -6.68 6.87 5.86
C ILE A 29 -5.24 6.49 5.52
N ILE A 30 -4.96 6.18 4.25
CA ILE A 30 -3.62 5.75 3.81
C ILE A 30 -2.64 6.93 3.87
N GLN A 31 -3.06 8.15 3.50
CA GLN A 31 -2.24 9.35 3.67
C GLN A 31 -1.89 9.63 5.13
N THR A 32 -2.87 9.48 6.02
CA THR A 32 -2.67 9.64 7.47
C THR A 32 -1.73 8.58 8.02
N PHE A 33 -1.93 7.32 7.61
CA PHE A 33 -1.06 6.21 7.98
C PHE A 33 0.39 6.46 7.53
N ALA A 34 0.61 6.88 6.29
CA ALA A 34 1.95 7.14 5.77
C ALA A 34 2.67 8.24 6.55
N HIS A 35 1.99 9.34 6.86
CA HIS A 35 2.55 10.42 7.68
C HIS A 35 2.95 9.93 9.08
N ILE A 36 2.06 9.19 9.74
CA ILE A 36 2.33 8.62 11.07
C ILE A 36 3.49 7.61 10.99
N TYR A 37 3.48 6.73 9.99
CA TYR A 37 4.52 5.73 9.84
C TYR A 37 5.91 6.37 9.71
N VAL A 38 6.04 7.40 8.87
CA VAL A 38 7.31 8.12 8.68
C VAL A 38 7.77 8.81 9.96
N ALA A 39 6.86 9.49 10.67
CA ALA A 39 7.19 10.19 11.90
C ALA A 39 7.68 9.23 13.01
N TYR A 40 7.14 8.01 13.05
CA TYR A 40 7.46 7.02 14.07
C TYR A 40 8.59 6.05 13.67
N ASN A 41 8.88 5.92 12.37
CA ASN A 41 9.87 5.00 11.81
C ASN A 41 10.77 5.70 10.77
N PRO A 42 11.44 6.82 11.13
CA PRO A 42 12.21 7.62 10.17
C PRO A 42 13.36 6.83 9.54
N HIS A 43 13.93 5.84 10.24
CA HIS A 43 15.00 4.98 9.74
C HIS A 43 14.54 3.87 8.79
N LEU A 44 13.26 3.50 8.83
CA LEU A 44 12.65 2.50 7.92
C LEU A 44 11.90 3.17 6.76
N SER A 45 11.85 4.49 6.74
CA SER A 45 11.19 5.26 5.71
C SER A 45 12.08 5.42 4.49
N SER A 46 11.48 5.43 3.30
CA SER A 46 12.20 5.66 2.05
C SER A 46 12.84 7.04 2.07
N LYS A 47 13.98 7.20 1.40
CA LYS A 47 14.65 8.51 1.22
C LYS A 47 13.73 9.55 0.57
N ASN A 48 12.73 9.10 -0.16
CA ASN A 48 11.72 9.91 -0.84
C ASN A 48 10.58 10.36 0.10
N GLY A 49 10.61 9.98 1.39
CA GLY A 49 9.70 10.47 2.42
C GLY A 49 8.30 9.85 2.39
N THR A 50 7.31 10.65 2.77
CA THR A 50 5.91 10.22 2.96
C THR A 50 5.24 9.72 1.68
N ASP A 51 5.51 10.34 0.53
CA ASP A 51 4.88 9.98 -0.75
C ASP A 51 5.17 8.52 -1.13
N SER A 52 6.41 8.07 -0.98
CA SER A 52 6.80 6.69 -1.25
C SER A 52 6.17 5.70 -0.27
N MET A 53 6.05 6.09 1.00
CA MET A 53 5.38 5.26 2.01
C MET A 53 3.88 5.15 1.75
N TYR A 54 3.25 6.22 1.26
CA TYR A 54 1.86 6.21 0.80
C TYR A 54 1.67 5.24 -0.37
N ILE A 55 2.49 5.35 -1.42
CA ILE A 55 2.45 4.45 -2.60
C ILE A 55 2.61 2.99 -2.16
N LEU A 56 3.60 2.72 -1.31
CA LEU A 56 3.88 1.38 -0.82
C LEU A 56 2.71 0.83 0.00
N ALA A 57 2.12 1.64 0.88
CA ALA A 57 0.97 1.24 1.67
C ALA A 57 -0.25 0.91 0.80
N PHE A 58 -0.51 1.75 -0.21
CA PHE A 58 -1.57 1.51 -1.19
C PHE A 58 -1.35 0.20 -1.94
N ALA A 59 -0.13 -0.03 -2.43
CA ALA A 59 0.23 -1.24 -3.16
C ALA A 59 0.08 -2.50 -2.30
N VAL A 60 0.47 -2.46 -1.02
CA VAL A 60 0.31 -3.60 -0.08
C VAL A 60 -1.16 -3.91 0.18
N ILE A 61 -2.00 -2.87 0.36
CA ILE A 61 -3.45 -3.05 0.54
C ILE A 61 -4.06 -3.68 -0.72
N MET A 62 -3.70 -3.19 -1.91
CA MET A 62 -4.18 -3.73 -3.18
C MET A 62 -3.75 -5.17 -3.40
N LEU A 63 -2.48 -5.51 -3.12
CA LEU A 63 -1.96 -6.87 -3.22
C LEU A 63 -2.72 -7.81 -2.26
N ASN A 64 -3.03 -7.35 -1.06
CA ASN A 64 -3.79 -8.15 -0.10
C ASN A 64 -5.22 -8.43 -0.60
N THR A 65 -5.86 -7.47 -1.25
CA THR A 65 -7.17 -7.67 -1.90
C THR A 65 -7.08 -8.67 -3.06
N ASP A 66 -6.05 -8.56 -3.91
CA ASP A 66 -5.82 -9.46 -5.05
C ASP A 66 -5.63 -10.93 -4.60
N LEU A 67 -4.79 -11.16 -3.58
CA LEU A 67 -4.46 -12.49 -3.07
C LEU A 67 -5.63 -13.19 -2.36
N HIS A 68 -6.52 -12.43 -1.72
CA HIS A 68 -7.63 -12.97 -0.92
C HIS A 68 -8.99 -12.91 -1.61
N THR A 69 -9.08 -12.38 -2.83
CA THR A 69 -10.31 -12.40 -3.63
C THR A 69 -10.57 -13.83 -4.16
N PRO A 70 -11.62 -14.55 -3.71
CA PRO A 70 -11.83 -15.96 -4.06
C PRO A 70 -12.17 -16.18 -5.55
N SER A 71 -12.68 -15.15 -6.22
CA SER A 71 -13.09 -15.18 -7.63
C SER A 71 -11.94 -14.91 -8.60
N LEU A 72 -10.76 -14.54 -8.11
CA LEU A 72 -9.60 -14.26 -8.96
C LEU A 72 -8.85 -15.56 -9.27
N LYS A 73 -8.73 -15.89 -10.56
CA LYS A 73 -7.94 -17.02 -11.04
C LYS A 73 -6.47 -16.80 -10.70
N ASP A 74 -5.76 -17.85 -10.29
CA ASP A 74 -4.31 -17.78 -9.97
C ASP A 74 -3.46 -17.18 -11.09
N SER A 75 -3.86 -17.37 -12.35
CA SER A 75 -3.17 -16.79 -13.51
C SER A 75 -3.31 -15.26 -13.65
N ARG A 76 -4.22 -14.64 -12.89
CA ARG A 76 -4.45 -13.19 -12.85
C ARG A 76 -3.91 -12.54 -11.57
N ARG A 77 -3.40 -13.33 -10.62
CA ARG A 77 -2.82 -12.83 -9.38
C ARG A 77 -1.47 -12.19 -9.66
N MET A 78 -1.23 -11.03 -9.06
CA MET A 78 0.02 -10.31 -9.24
C MET A 78 1.19 -11.12 -8.67
N LYS A 79 2.20 -11.39 -9.51
CA LYS A 79 3.43 -12.04 -9.05
C LYS A 79 4.37 -11.05 -8.35
N LEU A 80 5.26 -11.55 -7.52
CA LEU A 80 6.25 -10.73 -6.81
C LEU A 80 7.06 -9.84 -7.76
N ASP A 81 7.53 -10.38 -8.89
CA ASP A 81 8.29 -9.62 -9.88
C ASP A 81 7.46 -8.50 -10.55
N GLU A 82 6.16 -8.72 -10.71
CA GLU A 82 5.24 -7.71 -11.24
C GLU A 82 4.97 -6.63 -10.20
N PHE A 83 4.80 -7.01 -8.94
CA PHE A 83 4.64 -6.08 -7.82
C PHE A 83 5.84 -5.14 -7.69
N ILE A 84 7.06 -5.70 -7.72
CA ILE A 84 8.30 -4.92 -7.67
C ILE A 84 8.41 -3.99 -8.88
N LYS A 85 8.14 -4.49 -10.10
CA LYS A 85 8.16 -3.68 -11.31
C LYS A 85 7.14 -2.53 -11.24
N ASN A 86 5.94 -2.78 -10.73
CA ASN A 86 4.91 -1.77 -10.61
C ASN A 86 5.31 -0.68 -9.61
N LEU A 87 5.87 -1.06 -8.45
CA LEU A 87 6.38 -0.12 -7.46
C LEU A 87 7.51 0.77 -8.00
N CYS A 88 8.52 0.19 -8.65
CA CYS A 88 9.63 0.98 -9.24
C CYS A 88 9.11 1.99 -10.28
N ARG A 89 8.14 1.59 -11.11
CA ARG A 89 7.56 2.47 -12.13
C ARG A 89 6.74 3.61 -11.54
N VAL A 90 6.12 3.43 -10.38
CA VAL A 90 5.37 4.49 -9.72
C VAL A 90 6.32 5.45 -9.00
N GLU A 91 7.42 4.98 -8.41
CA GLU A 91 8.44 5.86 -7.87
C GLU A 91 9.11 6.74 -8.95
N GLU A 92 9.34 6.20 -10.15
CA GLU A 92 9.96 6.92 -11.27
C GLU A 92 9.03 7.92 -11.98
N GLY A 93 7.71 7.83 -11.81
CA GLY A 93 6.76 8.58 -12.64
C GLY A 93 5.46 9.02 -11.96
N LYS A 94 5.33 8.90 -10.63
CA LYS A 94 4.16 9.26 -9.78
C LYS A 94 2.81 9.12 -10.48
N ASN A 95 2.51 7.93 -10.99
CA ASN A 95 1.23 7.66 -11.62
C ASN A 95 0.67 6.29 -11.18
N LEU A 96 -0.19 6.33 -10.15
CA LEU A 96 -0.82 5.17 -9.51
C LEU A 96 -1.84 4.47 -10.42
N ASP A 97 -2.31 5.14 -11.47
CA ASP A 97 -3.25 4.61 -12.46
C ASP A 97 -2.74 3.31 -13.13
N LYS A 98 -1.42 3.09 -13.08
CA LYS A 98 -0.76 1.90 -13.61
C LYS A 98 -0.90 0.65 -12.75
N PHE A 99 -1.31 0.77 -11.49
CA PHE A 99 -1.67 -0.40 -10.67
C PHE A 99 -2.98 -1.05 -11.12
N GLY A 100 -3.68 -0.45 -12.09
CA GLY A 100 -4.58 -1.17 -12.97
C GLY A 100 -5.83 -1.70 -12.31
N PHE A 101 -6.28 -1.17 -11.17
CA PHE A 101 -7.59 -1.45 -10.60
C PHE A 101 -8.05 -0.25 -9.79
N PHE A 102 -9.00 0.51 -10.34
CA PHE A 102 -9.86 1.39 -9.55
C PHE A 102 -10.71 0.49 -8.65
N PHE A 103 -10.88 0.89 -7.39
CA PHE A 103 -11.89 0.30 -6.50
C PHE A 103 -13.27 0.27 -7.18
#